data_AF-A0A640XKU6-F1
#
_entry.id   AF-A0A640XKU6-F1
#
_cell.length_a   1.000
_cell.length_b   1.000
_cell.length_c   1.000
_cell.angle_alpha   90.00
_cell.angle_beta   90.00
_cell.angle_gamma   90.00
#
_symmetry.space_group_name_H-M   'P 1'
#
loop_
_entity.id
_entity.type
_entity.pdbx_description
1 polymer ?
#
loop_
_entity_poly.entity_id
_entity_poly.type
_entity_poly.pdbx_seq_one_letter_code
_entity_poly.pdbx_strand_id
1 'polypeptide(L)' 'MILPVKRRRNHSSLSLSEKRFNRKHSRIRILIEHVLSRMKKYQILAQVYCHKMIDYNRRFRNIAALVNFRLASPAI' A
#
# COMPACT_ATOMS: atom_id res chain seq x y z
N MET A 1 -11.14 5.01 -13.72
CA MET A 1 -10.86 5.03 -12.26
C MET A 1 -12.10 4.52 -11.53
N ILE A 2 -12.01 3.41 -10.81
CA ILE A 2 -13.16 2.81 -10.10
C ILE A 2 -13.27 3.45 -8.71
N LEU A 3 -14.39 4.13 -8.43
CA LEU A 3 -14.64 4.83 -7.18
C LEU A 3 -15.59 4.04 -6.27
N PRO A 4 -15.43 4.10 -4.94
CA PRO A 4 -16.38 3.49 -4.02
C PRO A 4 -17.73 4.20 -4.07
N VAL A 5 -18.81 3.44 -3.92
CA VAL A 5 -20.18 3.97 -3.89
C VAL A 5 -20.42 4.66 -2.55
N LYS A 6 -20.72 5.96 -2.58
CA LYS A 6 -21.04 6.74 -1.39
C LYS A 6 -22.55 6.75 -1.15
N ARG A 7 -22.94 6.67 0.12
CA ARG A 7 -24.35 6.91 0.52
C ARG A 7 -24.71 8.37 0.26
N ARG A 8 -25.86 8.62 -0.36
CA ARG A 8 -26.41 9.98 -0.58
C ARG A 8 -27.35 10.38 0.55
N ARG A 9 -27.47 11.68 0.83
CA ARG A 9 -28.26 12.24 1.95
C ARG A 9 -29.74 11.82 1.91
N ASN A 10 -30.32 11.74 0.72
CA ASN A 10 -31.75 11.47 0.51
C ASN A 10 -32.02 10.08 -0.12
N HIS A 11 -31.06 9.15 -0.04
CA HIS A 11 -31.19 7.83 -0.65
C HIS A 11 -31.15 6.73 0.41
N SER A 12 -31.89 5.67 0.15
CA SER A 12 -31.94 4.45 0.97
C SER A 12 -30.55 3.89 1.21
N SER A 13 -30.40 3.13 2.31
CA SER A 13 -29.15 2.46 2.69
C SER A 13 -28.49 1.74 1.50
N LEU A 14 -27.15 1.70 1.47
CA LEU A 14 -26.39 0.98 0.44
C LEU A 14 -26.90 -0.46 0.30
N SER A 15 -27.13 -0.87 -0.94
CA SER A 15 -27.48 -2.25 -1.30
C SER A 15 -26.37 -3.20 -0.86
N LEU A 16 -26.71 -4.47 -0.63
CA LEU A 16 -25.75 -5.52 -0.29
C LEU A 16 -24.65 -5.66 -1.35
N SER A 17 -24.99 -5.47 -2.64
CA SER A 17 -24.03 -5.50 -3.75
C SER A 17 -23.03 -4.34 -3.66
N GLU A 18 -23.51 -3.13 -3.39
CA GLU A 18 -22.68 -1.92 -3.22
C GLU A 18 -21.76 -2.03 -2.01
N LYS A 19 -22.27 -2.54 -0.88
CA LYS A 19 -21.47 -2.83 0.31
C LYS A 19 -20.36 -3.84 0.01
N ARG A 20 -20.69 -4.93 -0.70
CA ARG A 20 -19.71 -5.97 -1.08
C ARG A 20 -18.64 -5.40 -2.02
N PHE A 21 -19.05 -4.60 -2.99
CA PHE A 21 -18.15 -3.89 -3.89
C PHE A 21 -17.21 -2.95 -3.12
N ASN A 22 -17.73 -2.10 -2.24
CA ASN A 22 -16.93 -1.19 -1.42
C ASN A 22 -15.94 -1.91 -0.50
N ARG A 23 -16.32 -3.08 0.03
CA ARG A 23 -15.43 -3.94 0.84
C ARG A 23 -14.29 -4.49 0.01
N LYS A 24 -14.56 -4.98 -1.21
CA LYS A 24 -13.51 -5.44 -2.14
C LYS A 24 -12.60 -4.29 -2.54
N HIS A 25 -13.16 -3.14 -2.89
CA HIS A 25 -12.42 -1.92 -3.24
C HIS A 25 -11.49 -1.47 -2.10
N SER A 26 -12.01 -1.41 -0.87
CA SER A 26 -11.22 -0.98 0.30
C SER A 26 -10.07 -1.93 0.61
N ARG A 27 -10.22 -3.25 0.45
CA ARG A 27 -9.10 -4.21 0.62
C ARG A 27 -7.97 -3.93 -0.36
N ILE A 28 -8.31 -3.70 -1.63
CA ILE A 28 -7.32 -3.36 -2.67
C ILE A 28 -6.66 -2.02 -2.35
N ARG A 29 -7.45 -1.02 -1.92
CA ARG A 29 -6.94 0.30 -1.55
C ARG A 29 -5.94 0.23 -0.40
N ILE A 30 -6.26 -0.49 0.68
CA ILE A 30 -5.38 -0.66 1.84
C ILE A 30 -4.04 -1.28 1.43
N LEU A 31 -4.06 -2.31 0.59
CA LEU A 31 -2.84 -2.92 0.06
C LEU A 31 -1.99 -1.90 -0.71
N ILE A 32 -2.62 -1.15 -1.63
CA ILE A 32 -1.94 -0.12 -2.43
C ILE A 32 -1.38 0.98 -1.53
N GLU A 33 -2.16 1.48 -0.56
CA GLU A 33 -1.73 2.51 0.40
C GLU A 33 -0.52 2.04 1.21
N HIS A 34 -0.49 0.78 1.65
CA HIS A 34 0.67 0.22 2.33
C HIS A 34 1.91 0.15 1.43
N VAL A 35 1.75 -0.24 0.16
CA VAL A 35 2.86 -0.24 -0.80
C VAL A 35 3.36 1.18 -1.05
N LEU A 36 2.47 2.14 -1.31
CA LEU A 36 2.82 3.54 -1.52
C LEU A 36 3.50 4.15 -0.29
N SER A 37 3.03 3.85 0.92
CA SER A 37 3.67 4.27 2.17
C SER A 37 5.11 3.74 2.26
N ARG A 38 5.34 2.47 1.92
CA ARG A 38 6.68 1.87 1.90
C ARG A 38 7.57 2.50 0.83
N MET A 39 7.05 2.74 -0.38
CA MET A 39 7.79 3.44 -1.44
C MET A 39 8.17 4.87 -1.03
N LYS A 40 7.27 5.57 -0.33
CA LYS A 40 7.56 6.91 0.21
C LYS A 40 8.62 6.90 1.31
N LYS A 41 8.65 5.86 2.15
CA LYS A 41 9.67 5.71 3.19
C LYS A 41 11.03 5.29 2.61
N TYR A 42 11.02 4.39 1.63
CA TYR A 42 12.20 3.84 0.98
C TYR A 42 12.30 4.33 -0.45
N GLN A 43 12.69 5.60 -0.60
CA GLN A 43 12.78 6.29 -1.89
C GLN A 43 13.73 5.63 -2.89
N ILE A 44 14.61 4.71 -2.45
CA ILE A 44 15.49 3.91 -3.33
C ILE A 44 14.71 3.13 -4.40
N LEU A 45 13.43 2.83 -4.15
CA LEU A 45 12.52 2.13 -5.07
C LEU A 45 11.66 3.09 -5.92
N ALA A 46 11.58 4.36 -5.53
CA ALA A 46 10.67 5.34 -6.12
C ALA A 46 11.40 6.42 -6.95
N GLN A 47 12.66 6.69 -6.63
CA GLN A 47 13.48 7.76 -7.20
C GLN A 47 14.70 7.18 -7.92
N VAL A 48 15.29 8.00 -8.80
CA VAL A 48 16.59 7.69 -9.40
C VAL A 48 17.66 7.65 -8.30
N TYR A 49 18.44 6.57 -8.28
CA TYR A 49 19.51 6.41 -7.30
C TYR A 49 20.75 7.19 -7.73
N CYS A 50 20.96 8.36 -7.13
CA CYS A 50 22.08 9.26 -7.47
C CYS A 50 23.37 9.01 -6.67
N HIS A 51 23.49 7.90 -5.95
CA HIS A 51 24.68 7.57 -5.15
C HIS A 51 25.54 6.49 -5.83
N LYS A 52 26.68 6.12 -5.21
CA LYS A 52 27.58 5.09 -5.74
C LYS A 52 26.83 3.78 -6.02
N MET A 53 26.78 3.38 -7.29
CA MET A 53 26.06 2.18 -7.74
C MET A 53 26.51 0.90 -7.03
N ILE A 54 27.79 0.83 -6.62
CA ILE A 54 28.36 -0.28 -5.85
C ILE A 54 27.59 -0.51 -4.54
N ASP A 55 27.10 0.55 -3.91
CA ASP A 55 26.36 0.48 -2.64
C ASP A 55 24.86 0.22 -2.81
N TYR A 56 24.33 0.35 -4.03
CA TYR A 56 22.90 0.21 -4.31
C TYR A 56 22.36 -1.13 -3.81
N ASN A 57 22.99 -2.22 -4.25
CA ASN A 57 22.59 -3.58 -3.91
C ASN A 57 22.66 -3.82 -2.39
N ARG A 58 23.68 -3.29 -1.71
CA ARG A 58 23.82 -3.42 -0.26
C ARG A 58 22.69 -2.69 0.47
N ARG A 59 22.42 -1.43 0.11
CA ARG A 59 21.33 -0.64 0.70
C ARG A 59 19.96 -1.27 0.43
N PHE A 60 19.74 -1.75 -0.79
CA PHE A 60 18.51 -2.44 -1.17
C PHE A 60 18.29 -3.70 -0.33
N ARG A 61 19.30 -4.57 -0.21
CA ARG A 61 19.23 -5.79 0.61
C ARG A 61 18.96 -5.48 2.09
N ASN A 62 19.58 -4.45 2.65
CA ASN A 62 19.32 -4.02 4.03
C ASN A 62 17.87 -3.60 4.22
N ILE A 63 17.30 -2.82 3.29
CA ILE A 63 15.89 -2.41 3.34
C ILE A 63 14.97 -3.63 3.20
N ALA A 64 15.26 -4.54 2.27
CA ALA A 64 14.50 -5.78 2.09
C ALA A 64 14.52 -6.64 3.37
N ALA A 65 15.67 -6.79 4.01
CA ALA A 65 15.80 -7.50 5.28
C ALA A 65 14.94 -6.87 6.39
N LEU A 66 14.96 -5.54 6.54
CA LEU A 66 14.13 -4.83 7.52
C LEU A 66 12.63 -4.99 7.25
N VAL A 67 12.21 -4.91 5.99
CA VAL A 67 10.81 -5.09 5.60
C VAL A 67 10.36 -6.54 5.84
N ASN A 68 11.19 -7.52 5.46
CA ASN A 68 10.91 -8.93 5.68
C ASN A 68 10.85 -9.27 7.17
N PHE A 69 11.77 -8.74 7.98
CA PHE A 69 11.75 -8.90 9.42
C PHE A 69 10.45 -8.36 10.04
N ARG A 70 10.01 -7.16 9.63
CA ARG A 70 8.74 -6.58 10.09
C ARG A 70 7.51 -7.37 9.63
N LEU A 71 7.57 -8.02 8.47
CA LEU A 71 6.48 -8.87 7.99
C LEU A 71 6.45 -10.23 8.69
N ALA A 72 7.62 -10.79 9.02
CA ALA A 72 7.79 -12.08 9.67
C ALA A 72 7.50 -12.02 11.17
N SER A 73 7.71 -10.87 11.81
CA SER A 73 7.30 -10.60 13.18
C SER A 73 5.95 -9.88 13.14
N PRO A 74 4.80 -10.57 13.13
CA PRO A 74 3.53 -9.92 13.37
C PRO A 74 3.63 -9.30 14.76
N ALA A 75 3.78 -7.98 14.81
CA ALA A 75 3.55 -7.26 16.06
C ALA A 75 2.12 -7.61 16.50
N ILE A 76 2.03 -8.11 17.74
CA ILE A 76 0.80 -8.35 18.49
C ILE A 76 -0.14 -7.15 18.36
#